data_AF-A0A8C8DH11-F1
#
_entry.id   AF-A0A8C8DH11-F1
#
_cell.length_a   1.000
_cell.length_b   1.000
_cell.length_c   1.000
_cell.angle_alpha   90.00
_cell.angle_beta   90.00
_cell.angle_gamma   90.00
#
_symmetry.space_group_name_H-M   'P 1'
#
loop_
_entity.id
_entity.type
_entity.pdbx_description
1 polymer ?
#
loop_
_entity_poly.entity_id
_entity_poly.type
_entity_poly.pdbx_seq_one_letter_code
_entity_poly.pdbx_strand_id
1 'polypeptide(L)'
;MDLISRKLTVKWQVNALMLIFLLATAHCQIRYSVPEEMRKGSFVGNVAEDLGMDAKRLKLGGARIVSSEHSAYVKLDADKGNLLVGEKIDREQLCGQTSPCSLNFEMILTNPMQLHSIVVEVLDVNDNAPSFHEKEMRVEILESALPGTQILQVSATDPDVGINALSGYTLHPVTPFNIKVLSSPKVINIPALSTNKTI
;
A
#
# COMPACT_ATOMS: atom_id res chain seq x y z
N MET A 1 16.07 -46.75 43.87
CA MET A 1 16.41 -45.31 43.91
C MET A 1 15.64 -44.60 42.77
N ASP A 2 14.34 -44.86 42.61
CA ASP A 2 13.67 -44.68 41.30
C ASP A 2 12.38 -43.85 41.31
N LEU A 3 11.92 -43.40 42.48
CA LEU A 3 10.70 -42.58 42.60
C LEU A 3 10.98 -41.06 42.59
N ILE A 4 12.22 -40.64 42.86
CA ILE A 4 12.60 -39.22 42.91
C ILE A 4 13.02 -38.71 41.51
N SER A 5 13.68 -39.54 40.71
CA SER A 5 14.12 -39.21 39.33
C SER A 5 12.96 -39.02 38.35
N ARG A 6 11.88 -39.82 38.48
CA ARG A 6 10.67 -39.70 37.64
C ARG A 6 9.86 -38.42 37.92
N LYS A 7 9.86 -37.94 39.16
CA LYS A 7 9.16 -36.69 39.52
C LYS A 7 9.87 -35.44 39.01
N LEU A 8 11.22 -35.45 38.97
CA LEU A 8 11.99 -34.33 38.41
C LEU A 8 11.83 -34.23 36.89
N THR A 9 11.89 -35.36 36.17
CA THR A 9 11.75 -35.39 34.71
C THR A 9 10.37 -34.91 34.24
N VAL A 10 9.29 -35.32 34.92
CA VAL A 10 7.93 -34.84 34.61
C VAL A 10 7.78 -33.33 34.88
N LYS A 11 8.35 -32.81 35.97
CA LYS A 11 8.24 -31.39 36.32
C LYS A 11 8.99 -30.47 35.34
N TRP A 12 10.12 -30.92 34.80
CA TRP A 12 10.86 -30.20 33.76
C TRP A 12 10.17 -30.24 32.40
N GLN A 13 9.58 -31.38 32.01
CA GLN A 13 8.80 -31.51 30.77
C GLN A 13 7.56 -30.60 30.78
N VAL A 14 6.84 -30.53 31.91
CA VAL A 14 5.63 -29.69 32.05
C VAL A 14 5.96 -28.20 32.06
N ASN A 15 7.06 -27.79 32.71
CA ASN A 15 7.52 -26.40 32.71
C ASN A 15 8.05 -25.95 31.33
N ALA A 16 8.72 -26.84 30.60
CA ALA A 16 9.15 -26.56 29.22
C ALA A 16 7.94 -26.41 28.28
N LEU A 17 6.90 -27.24 28.44
CA LEU A 17 5.65 -27.13 27.66
C LEU A 17 4.89 -25.83 27.97
N MET A 18 4.83 -25.42 29.25
CA MET A 18 4.22 -24.15 29.68
C MET A 18 5.00 -22.93 29.17
N LEU A 19 6.33 -22.99 29.11
CA LEU A 19 7.15 -21.91 28.52
C LEU A 19 7.00 -21.81 27.00
N ILE A 20 6.82 -22.93 26.29
CA ILE A 20 6.55 -22.94 24.85
C ILE A 20 5.15 -22.38 24.55
N PHE A 21 4.16 -22.67 25.41
CA PHE A 21 2.80 -22.12 25.30
C PHE A 21 2.74 -20.60 25.54
N LEU A 22 3.67 -20.06 26.35
CA LEU A 22 3.80 -18.63 26.59
C LEU A 22 4.51 -17.87 25.46
N LEU A 23 5.19 -18.57 24.54
CA LEU A 23 6.01 -17.96 23.47
C LEU A 23 5.33 -17.92 22.09
N ALA A 24 4.11 -18.43 21.94
CA ALA A 24 3.43 -18.50 20.66
C ALA A 24 2.01 -17.92 20.71
N THR A 25 1.85 -16.68 21.17
CA THR A 25 0.68 -15.88 20.78
C THR A 25 0.92 -15.31 19.38
N ALA A 26 0.80 -16.17 18.37
CA ALA A 26 0.70 -15.71 16.99
C ALA A 26 -0.62 -14.93 16.87
N HIS A 27 -0.54 -13.60 16.83
CA HIS A 27 -1.67 -12.77 16.46
C HIS A 27 -1.92 -13.01 14.97
N CYS A 28 -2.87 -13.89 14.67
CA CYS A 28 -3.28 -14.16 13.30
C CYS A 28 -4.09 -12.96 12.81
N GLN A 29 -3.45 -12.11 12.00
CA GLN A 29 -4.09 -11.00 11.31
C GLN A 29 -4.33 -11.42 9.86
N ILE A 30 -5.57 -11.28 9.40
CA ILE A 30 -5.93 -11.59 8.01
C ILE A 30 -5.48 -10.43 7.14
N ARG A 31 -4.86 -10.73 5.99
CA ARG A 31 -4.34 -9.72 5.09
C ARG A 31 -4.75 -10.02 3.66
N TYR A 32 -5.42 -9.05 3.05
CA TYR A 32 -5.78 -9.07 1.63
C TYR A 32 -5.10 -7.94 0.90
N SER A 33 -5.05 -8.05 -0.42
CA SER A 33 -4.68 -6.97 -1.30
C SER A 33 -5.74 -6.77 -2.37
N VAL A 34 -6.02 -5.51 -2.70
CA VAL A 34 -6.97 -5.15 -3.75
C VAL A 34 -6.39 -3.98 -4.55
N PRO A 35 -6.41 -4.04 -5.89
CA PRO A 35 -6.12 -2.86 -6.70
C PRO A 35 -7.10 -1.74 -6.38
N GLU A 36 -6.65 -0.50 -6.42
CA GLU A 36 -7.55 0.64 -6.42
C GLU A 36 -8.42 0.70 -7.68
N GLU A 37 -9.33 1.67 -7.75
CA GLU A 37 -10.17 1.92 -8.92
C GLU A 37 -11.16 0.78 -9.27
N MET A 38 -11.23 -0.24 -8.41
CA MET A 38 -12.09 -1.40 -8.57
C MET A 38 -13.58 -1.02 -8.41
N ARG A 39 -14.43 -1.69 -9.20
CA ARG A 39 -15.89 -1.46 -9.18
C ARG A 39 -16.49 -1.89 -7.83
N LYS A 40 -17.52 -1.19 -7.39
CA LYS A 40 -18.35 -1.60 -6.25
C LYS A 40 -18.87 -3.04 -6.43
N GLY A 41 -18.72 -3.84 -5.38
CA GLY A 41 -19.06 -5.27 -5.37
C GLY A 41 -17.94 -6.19 -5.88
N SER A 42 -16.79 -5.65 -6.30
CA SER A 42 -15.63 -6.47 -6.67
C SER A 42 -15.14 -7.31 -5.49
N PHE A 43 -14.64 -8.50 -5.77
CA PHE A 43 -14.16 -9.44 -4.76
C PHE A 43 -12.80 -9.01 -4.20
N VAL A 44 -12.65 -9.06 -2.87
CA VAL A 44 -11.39 -8.78 -2.16
C VAL A 44 -10.77 -10.07 -1.61
N GLY A 45 -11.58 -10.89 -0.93
CA GLY A 45 -11.10 -12.12 -0.30
C GLY A 45 -12.22 -12.90 0.40
N ASN A 46 -11.95 -14.15 0.78
CA ASN A 46 -12.91 -15.03 1.46
C ASN A 46 -12.53 -15.18 2.94
N VAL A 47 -13.11 -14.34 3.79
CA VAL A 47 -12.78 -14.32 5.23
C VAL A 47 -13.31 -15.54 5.96
N ALA A 48 -14.40 -16.16 5.48
CA ALA A 48 -14.91 -17.38 6.09
C ALA A 48 -13.91 -18.53 5.93
N GLU A 49 -13.41 -18.72 4.71
CA GLU A 49 -12.45 -19.77 4.38
C GLU A 49 -11.13 -19.58 5.14
N ASP A 50 -10.59 -18.37 5.17
CA ASP A 50 -9.32 -18.08 5.86
C ASP A 50 -9.42 -18.24 7.39
N LEU A 51 -10.61 -18.07 7.97
CA LEU A 51 -10.89 -18.35 9.38
C LEU A 51 -11.28 -19.80 9.65
N GLY A 52 -11.42 -20.63 8.62
CA GLY A 52 -11.94 -21.99 8.75
C GLY A 52 -13.39 -22.04 9.25
N MET A 53 -14.18 -21.01 8.95
CA MET A 53 -15.60 -20.88 9.34
C MET A 53 -16.53 -21.15 8.16
N ASP A 54 -17.70 -21.73 8.43
CA ASP A 54 -18.79 -21.78 7.46
C ASP A 54 -19.45 -20.40 7.30
N ALA A 55 -19.83 -19.99 6.10
CA ALA A 55 -20.53 -18.73 5.87
C ALA A 55 -21.85 -18.64 6.67
N LYS A 56 -22.54 -19.77 6.89
CA LYS A 56 -23.72 -19.82 7.77
C LYS A 56 -23.40 -19.39 9.19
N ARG A 57 -22.20 -19.73 9.70
CA ARG A 57 -21.74 -19.34 11.03
C ARG A 57 -21.54 -17.83 11.11
N LEU A 58 -21.00 -17.20 10.06
CA LEU A 58 -20.87 -15.74 9.99
C LEU A 58 -22.24 -15.07 10.03
N LYS A 59 -23.19 -15.53 9.19
CA LYS A 59 -24.56 -15.00 9.17
C LYS A 59 -25.27 -15.15 10.52
N LEU A 60 -25.31 -16.37 11.07
CA LEU A 60 -25.96 -16.65 12.37
C LEU A 60 -25.26 -15.95 13.54
N GLY A 61 -23.96 -15.75 13.44
CA GLY A 61 -23.14 -15.03 14.42
C GLY A 61 -23.25 -13.51 14.33
N GLY A 62 -24.05 -12.96 13.40
CA GLY A 62 -24.19 -11.52 13.21
C GLY A 62 -22.88 -10.85 12.79
N ALA A 63 -22.07 -11.53 11.97
CA ALA A 63 -20.79 -11.02 11.51
C ALA A 63 -20.95 -9.69 10.79
N ARG A 64 -20.15 -8.70 11.19
CA ARG A 64 -20.08 -7.39 10.54
C ARG A 64 -18.65 -6.90 10.51
N ILE A 65 -18.28 -6.25 9.42
CA ILE A 65 -17.01 -5.53 9.31
C ILE A 65 -17.21 -4.08 9.76
N VAL A 66 -16.29 -3.57 10.56
CA VAL A 66 -16.30 -2.20 11.05
C VAL A 66 -14.91 -1.58 10.90
N SER A 67 -14.88 -0.27 10.71
CA SER A 67 -13.67 0.54 10.72
C SER A 67 -14.06 1.96 11.13
N SER A 68 -13.16 2.66 11.82
CA SER A 68 -13.38 4.04 12.28
C SER A 68 -13.49 5.02 11.11
N GLU A 69 -12.61 4.87 10.12
CA GLU A 69 -12.44 5.84 9.02
C GLU A 69 -12.78 5.24 7.65
N HIS A 70 -12.63 3.93 7.49
CA HIS A 70 -12.64 3.27 6.17
C HIS A 70 -13.85 2.39 5.91
N SER A 71 -14.90 2.49 6.74
CA SER A 71 -16.08 1.59 6.71
C SER A 71 -16.84 1.58 5.38
N ALA A 72 -16.71 2.63 4.56
CA ALA A 72 -17.35 2.70 3.25
C ALA A 72 -16.68 1.79 2.19
N TYR A 73 -15.37 1.58 2.29
CA TYR A 73 -14.55 0.99 1.22
C TYR A 73 -14.60 -0.54 1.15
N VAL A 74 -14.89 -1.21 2.25
CA VAL A 74 -14.97 -2.68 2.30
C VAL A 74 -16.25 -3.12 3.00
N LYS A 75 -16.96 -4.07 2.41
CA LYS A 75 -18.21 -4.63 2.91
C LYS A 75 -18.09 -6.15 3.05
N LEU A 76 -18.75 -6.72 4.05
CA LEU A 76 -18.83 -8.16 4.26
C LEU A 76 -20.14 -8.70 3.66
N ASP A 77 -20.03 -9.59 2.69
CA ASP A 77 -21.11 -10.50 2.29
C ASP A 77 -21.08 -11.71 3.25
N ALA A 78 -21.85 -11.61 4.34
CA ALA A 78 -21.91 -12.66 5.37
C ALA A 78 -22.63 -13.94 4.89
N ASP A 79 -23.39 -13.88 3.79
CA ASP A 79 -24.06 -15.06 3.22
C ASP A 79 -23.05 -15.98 2.53
N LYS A 80 -22.02 -15.40 1.91
CA LYS A 80 -20.97 -16.13 1.19
C LYS A 80 -19.63 -16.16 1.91
N GLY A 81 -19.42 -15.30 2.90
CA GLY A 81 -18.15 -15.17 3.60
C GLY A 81 -17.12 -14.30 2.91
N ASN A 82 -17.56 -13.45 1.97
CA ASN A 82 -16.66 -12.69 1.12
C ASN A 82 -16.55 -11.23 1.58
N LEU A 83 -15.33 -10.68 1.54
CA LEU A 83 -15.12 -9.25 1.54
C LEU A 83 -15.22 -8.72 0.11
N LEU A 84 -15.96 -7.62 -0.04
CA LEU A 84 -16.24 -6.98 -1.31
C LEU A 84 -15.90 -5.49 -1.22
N VAL A 85 -15.54 -4.90 -2.36
CA VAL A 85 -15.34 -3.46 -2.50
C VAL A 85 -16.67 -2.74 -2.27
N GLY A 86 -16.71 -1.84 -1.30
CA GLY A 86 -17.90 -1.14 -0.85
C GLY A 86 -18.20 0.11 -1.65
N GLU A 87 -17.24 1.03 -1.73
CA GLU A 87 -17.19 2.20 -2.59
C GLU A 87 -15.84 2.19 -3.33
N LYS A 88 -15.74 2.94 -4.43
CA LYS A 88 -14.49 3.03 -5.20
C LYS A 88 -13.38 3.56 -4.31
N ILE A 89 -12.22 2.92 -4.37
CA ILE A 89 -11.04 3.26 -3.57
C ILE A 89 -10.12 4.06 -4.49
N ASP A 90 -9.74 5.25 -4.04
CA ASP A 90 -8.74 6.14 -4.64
C ASP A 90 -7.57 6.20 -3.64
N ARG A 91 -6.45 5.59 -4.01
CA ARG A 91 -5.29 5.38 -3.12
C ARG A 91 -4.56 6.69 -2.88
N GLU A 92 -4.46 7.55 -3.88
CA GLU A 92 -3.82 8.86 -3.82
C GLU A 92 -4.57 9.76 -2.83
N GLN A 93 -5.91 9.71 -2.83
CA GLN A 93 -6.72 10.46 -1.88
C GLN A 93 -6.58 9.92 -0.44
N LEU A 94 -6.49 8.59 -0.27
CA LEU A 94 -6.45 7.95 1.05
C LEU A 94 -5.08 7.98 1.72
N CYS A 95 -4.04 7.70 0.96
CA CYS A 95 -2.68 7.46 1.46
C CYS A 95 -1.66 8.46 0.90
N GLY A 96 -2.01 9.21 -0.15
CA GLY A 96 -1.08 10.08 -0.86
C GLY A 96 0.10 9.28 -1.39
N GLN A 97 1.31 9.69 -1.03
CA GLN A 97 2.56 9.01 -1.41
C GLN A 97 3.00 7.92 -0.42
N THR A 98 2.19 7.63 0.61
CA THR A 98 2.54 6.64 1.63
C THR A 98 2.37 5.22 1.08
N SER A 99 3.45 4.45 1.09
CA SER A 99 3.45 3.03 0.69
C SER A 99 4.12 2.17 1.78
N PRO A 100 3.49 1.05 2.22
CA PRO A 100 2.23 0.49 1.73
C PRO A 100 0.97 1.22 2.23
N CYS A 101 -0.06 1.30 1.39
CA CYS A 101 -1.38 1.85 1.76
C CYS A 101 -2.23 0.75 2.41
N SER A 102 -2.27 0.72 3.75
CA SER A 102 -2.95 -0.35 4.52
C SER A 102 -4.17 0.19 5.27
N LEU A 103 -5.35 -0.35 4.94
CA LEU A 103 -6.61 -0.04 5.60
C LEU A 103 -6.91 -1.10 6.68
N ASN A 104 -7.10 -0.64 7.91
CA ASN A 104 -7.40 -1.52 9.05
C ASN A 104 -8.90 -1.64 9.29
N PHE A 105 -9.35 -2.89 9.47
CA PHE A 105 -10.72 -3.26 9.75
C PHE A 105 -10.79 -4.28 10.89
N GLU A 106 -11.93 -4.30 11.55
CA GLU A 106 -12.28 -5.31 12.54
C GLU A 106 -13.55 -6.02 12.10
N MET A 107 -13.51 -7.35 12.07
CA MET A 107 -14.73 -8.15 11.93
C MET A 107 -15.19 -8.61 13.31
N ILE A 108 -16.44 -8.30 13.63
CA ILE A 108 -17.08 -8.64 14.89
C ILE A 108 -18.14 -9.69 14.63
N LEU A 109 -18.08 -10.81 15.33
CA LEU A 109 -19.20 -11.73 15.53
C LEU A 109 -19.75 -11.48 16.93
N THR A 110 -21.06 -11.50 17.12
CA THR A 110 -21.70 -11.13 18.40
C THR A 110 -22.14 -12.33 19.22
N ASN A 111 -22.30 -13.51 18.62
CA ASN A 111 -22.80 -14.70 19.31
C ASN A 111 -22.00 -15.97 18.95
N PRO A 112 -21.07 -16.46 19.79
CA PRO A 112 -20.38 -15.70 20.83
C PRO A 112 -19.58 -14.52 20.27
N MET A 113 -19.21 -13.58 21.16
CA MET A 113 -18.41 -12.43 20.79
C MET A 113 -17.00 -12.86 20.33
N GLN A 114 -16.64 -12.54 19.08
CA GLN A 114 -15.31 -12.78 18.52
C GLN A 114 -14.89 -11.56 17.70
N LEU A 115 -13.59 -11.26 17.74
CA LEU A 115 -12.98 -10.14 17.04
C LEU A 115 -11.82 -10.64 16.19
N HIS A 116 -11.83 -10.28 14.91
CA HIS A 116 -10.78 -10.61 13.97
C HIS A 116 -10.25 -9.34 13.31
N SER A 117 -8.92 -9.14 13.37
CA SER A 117 -8.27 -8.02 12.69
C SER A 117 -8.04 -8.38 11.23
N ILE A 118 -8.44 -7.47 10.35
CA ILE A 118 -8.32 -7.60 8.90
C ILE A 118 -7.61 -6.37 8.36
N VAL A 119 -6.58 -6.59 7.56
CA VAL A 119 -5.86 -5.55 6.84
C VAL A 119 -6.11 -5.72 5.36
N VAL A 120 -6.51 -4.64 4.70
CA VAL A 120 -6.63 -4.59 3.25
C VAL A 120 -5.56 -3.63 2.74
N GLU A 121 -4.59 -4.17 2.02
CA GLU A 121 -3.60 -3.38 1.30
C GLU A 121 -4.18 -2.93 -0.04
N VAL A 122 -4.19 -1.62 -0.27
CA VAL A 122 -4.60 -1.04 -1.55
C VAL A 122 -3.37 -0.99 -2.46
N LEU A 123 -3.45 -1.70 -3.59
CA LEU A 123 -2.39 -1.72 -4.58
C LEU A 123 -2.57 -0.57 -5.57
N ASP A 124 -1.48 0.13 -5.81
CA ASP A 124 -1.37 1.24 -6.75
C ASP A 124 -1.62 0.77 -8.19
N VAL A 125 -2.46 1.51 -8.92
CA VAL A 125 -2.72 1.34 -10.34
C VAL A 125 -2.24 2.59 -11.06
N ASN A 126 -1.61 2.45 -12.23
CA ASN A 126 -1.16 3.60 -13.03
C ASN A 126 -2.35 4.28 -13.72
N ASP A 127 -3.10 5.09 -12.97
CA ASP A 127 -4.22 5.88 -13.47
C ASP A 127 -3.95 7.39 -13.46
N ASN A 128 -2.79 7.82 -12.94
CA ASN A 128 -2.32 9.19 -13.04
C ASN A 128 -1.13 9.32 -13.99
N ALA A 129 -1.15 10.37 -14.80
CA ALA A 129 -0.03 10.70 -15.68
C ALA A 129 0.84 11.80 -15.06
N PRO A 130 2.18 11.74 -15.19
CA PRO A 130 3.06 12.82 -14.77
C PRO A 130 2.65 14.15 -15.42
N SER A 131 2.61 15.22 -14.62
CA SER A 131 2.23 16.55 -15.09
C SER A 131 3.19 17.63 -14.61
N PHE A 132 3.48 18.59 -15.48
CA PHE A 132 4.23 19.79 -15.13
C PHE A 132 3.30 20.86 -14.56
N HIS A 133 3.82 21.72 -13.68
CA HIS A 133 3.07 22.85 -13.14
C HIS A 133 2.63 23.83 -14.23
N GLU A 134 3.50 24.08 -15.21
CA GLU A 134 3.23 24.93 -16.37
C GLU A 134 3.20 24.10 -17.65
N LYS A 135 2.15 24.28 -18.47
CA LYS A 135 1.99 23.58 -19.75
C LYS A 135 2.89 24.14 -20.86
N GLU A 136 3.21 25.43 -20.77
CA GLU A 136 4.11 26.11 -21.69
C GLU A 136 5.02 27.01 -20.85
N MET A 137 6.34 26.86 -21.02
CA MET A 137 7.34 27.69 -20.37
C MET A 137 8.13 28.41 -21.46
N ARG A 138 8.22 29.73 -21.34
CA ARG A 138 9.05 30.56 -22.23
C ARG A 138 10.29 30.96 -21.47
N VAL A 139 11.45 30.71 -22.05
CA VAL A 139 12.74 31.07 -21.45
C VAL A 139 13.52 31.91 -22.45
N GLU A 140 14.01 33.05 -21.97
CA GLU A 140 14.89 33.92 -22.74
C GLU A 140 16.35 33.56 -22.40
N ILE A 141 17.15 33.33 -23.43
CA ILE A 141 18.56 32.95 -23.29
C ILE A 141 19.39 33.96 -24.06
N LEU A 142 20.39 34.53 -23.40
CA LEU A 142 21.37 35.38 -24.07
C LEU A 142 22.22 34.53 -25.03
N GLU A 143 22.43 35.01 -26.25
CA GLU A 143 23.32 34.36 -27.23
C GLU A 143 24.74 34.16 -26.68
N SER A 144 25.19 35.06 -25.79
CA SER A 144 26.48 35.00 -25.11
C SER A 144 26.53 33.96 -23.97
N ALA A 145 25.47 33.16 -23.77
CA ALA A 145 25.45 32.11 -22.76
C ALA A 145 26.51 31.05 -23.08
N LEU A 146 27.32 30.72 -22.08
CA LEU A 146 28.36 29.71 -22.21
C LEU A 146 27.73 28.31 -22.29
N PRO A 147 28.37 27.35 -22.98
CA PRO A 147 27.97 25.95 -22.91
C PRO A 147 27.94 25.45 -21.47
N GLY A 148 26.90 24.69 -21.12
CA GLY A 148 26.69 24.17 -19.77
C GLY A 148 25.99 25.13 -18.81
N THR A 149 25.63 26.35 -19.23
CA THR A 149 24.76 27.23 -18.45
C THR A 149 23.41 26.56 -18.23
N GLN A 150 23.00 26.45 -16.97
CA GLN A 150 21.68 25.96 -16.59
C GLN A 150 20.62 27.02 -16.96
N ILE A 151 19.68 26.64 -17.81
CA ILE A 151 18.64 27.51 -18.37
C ILE A 151 17.37 27.42 -17.53
N LEU A 152 16.92 26.20 -17.26
CA LEU A 152 15.62 25.94 -16.67
C LEU A 152 15.69 24.69 -15.79
N GLN A 153 14.97 24.72 -14.68
CA GLN A 153 14.77 23.60 -13.79
C GLN A 153 13.28 23.31 -13.72
N VAL A 154 12.85 22.15 -14.18
CA VAL A 154 11.44 21.75 -14.16
C VAL A 154 11.27 20.45 -13.39
N SER A 155 10.10 20.26 -12.79
CA SER A 155 9.71 19.00 -12.18
C SER A 155 8.30 18.67 -12.63
N ALA A 156 8.11 17.44 -13.10
CA ALA A 156 6.81 16.83 -13.17
C ALA A 156 6.44 16.27 -11.79
N THR A 157 5.14 16.22 -11.53
CA THR A 157 4.54 15.59 -10.36
C THR A 157 3.69 14.42 -10.84
N ASP A 158 3.83 13.30 -10.15
CA ASP A 158 3.09 12.07 -10.39
C ASP A 158 2.66 11.54 -9.00
N PRO A 159 1.36 11.41 -8.73
CA PRO A 159 0.86 10.98 -7.44
C PRO A 159 0.87 9.45 -7.25
N ASP A 160 1.20 8.69 -8.29
CA ASP A 160 1.38 7.23 -8.20
C ASP A 160 2.68 6.89 -7.45
N VAL A 161 2.84 5.62 -7.04
CA VAL A 161 4.02 5.16 -6.29
C VAL A 161 4.73 3.97 -6.95
N GLY A 162 5.95 3.69 -6.50
CA GLY A 162 6.70 2.52 -6.92
C GLY A 162 7.05 2.55 -8.42
N ILE A 163 6.59 1.55 -9.17
CA ILE A 163 6.91 1.42 -10.60
C ILE A 163 6.08 2.35 -11.47
N ASN A 164 4.94 2.82 -10.97
CA ASN A 164 3.99 3.64 -11.71
C ASN A 164 4.35 5.13 -11.61
N ALA A 165 5.09 5.52 -10.57
CA ALA A 165 5.62 6.86 -10.41
C ALA A 165 6.56 7.30 -11.55
N LEU A 166 6.77 8.61 -11.64
CA LEU A 166 7.65 9.27 -12.59
C LEU A 166 9.02 8.58 -12.78
N SER A 167 9.19 7.94 -13.94
CA SER A 167 10.39 7.17 -14.28
C SER A 167 11.53 8.03 -14.85
N GLY A 168 11.23 9.07 -15.63
CA GLY A 168 12.28 9.89 -16.25
C GLY A 168 11.77 10.96 -17.21
N TYR A 169 12.71 11.70 -17.80
CA TYR A 169 12.44 12.82 -18.71
C TYR A 169 13.18 12.62 -20.02
N THR A 170 12.55 13.01 -21.12
CA THR A 170 13.14 12.97 -22.46
C THR A 170 12.96 14.34 -23.13
N LEU A 171 14.01 14.81 -23.80
CA LEU A 171 13.95 15.99 -24.67
C LEU A 171 13.71 15.53 -26.11
N HIS A 172 12.91 16.29 -26.87
CA HIS A 172 12.83 16.06 -28.30
C HIS A 172 14.19 16.39 -28.97
N PRO A 173 14.72 15.57 -29.91
CA PRO A 173 16.11 15.67 -30.40
C PRO A 173 16.51 16.93 -31.19
N VAL A 174 15.66 17.95 -31.28
CA VAL A 174 15.76 19.02 -32.31
C VAL A 174 16.36 20.32 -31.76
N THR A 175 16.97 20.31 -30.57
CA THR A 175 17.44 21.56 -29.93
C THR A 175 18.93 21.55 -29.60
N PRO A 176 19.62 22.72 -29.58
CA PRO A 176 21.02 22.84 -29.13
C PRO A 176 21.17 22.68 -27.60
N PHE A 177 20.22 22.01 -26.94
CA PHE A 177 20.14 21.88 -25.49
C PHE A 177 20.31 20.42 -25.06
N ASN A 178 20.81 20.23 -23.84
CA ASN A 178 20.92 18.95 -23.17
C ASN A 178 20.07 18.95 -21.89
N ILE A 179 19.45 17.82 -21.56
CA ILE A 179 18.83 17.60 -20.24
C ILE A 179 19.85 16.93 -19.32
N LYS A 180 20.05 17.51 -18.15
CA LYS A 180 20.73 16.89 -17.02
C LYS A 180 19.70 16.56 -15.95
N VAL A 181 19.39 15.28 -15.76
CA VAL A 181 18.50 14.84 -14.67
C VAL A 181 19.27 14.85 -13.36
N LEU A 182 18.85 15.72 -12.43
CA LEU A 182 19.37 15.75 -11.07
C LEU A 182 18.54 14.78 -10.22
N SER A 183 19.13 13.65 -9.84
CA SER A 183 18.55 12.73 -8.86
C SER A 183 18.94 13.16 -7.45
N SER A 184 17.98 13.53 -6.60
CA SER A 184 18.24 13.74 -5.17
C SER A 184 17.55 12.63 -4.35
N PRO A 185 18.09 12.24 -3.19
CA PRO A 185 17.51 11.16 -2.37
C PRO A 185 16.15 11.51 -1.74
N LYS A 186 15.66 12.74 -1.90
CA LYS A 186 14.36 13.21 -1.36
C LYS A 186 13.42 13.78 -2.43
N VAL A 187 13.89 13.98 -3.65
CA VAL A 187 13.15 14.53 -4.79
C VAL A 187 13.62 13.79 -6.03
N ILE A 188 12.72 12.98 -6.59
CA ILE A 188 12.98 12.15 -7.76
C ILE A 188 13.01 13.05 -8.99
N ASN A 189 14.12 12.97 -9.73
CA ASN A 189 14.31 13.45 -11.09
C ASN A 189 13.87 14.90 -11.35
N ILE A 190 14.79 15.85 -11.15
CA ILE A 190 14.62 17.23 -11.60
C ILE A 190 15.46 17.44 -12.86
N PRO A 191 14.88 17.48 -14.07
CA PRO A 191 15.62 17.87 -15.27
C PRO A 191 16.02 19.34 -15.21
N ALA A 192 17.32 19.55 -15.42
CA ALA A 192 17.91 20.85 -15.71
C ALA A 192 18.23 20.92 -17.21
N LEU A 193 17.67 21.90 -17.91
CA LEU A 193 18.04 22.18 -19.30
C LEU A 193 19.33 23.00 -19.32
N SER A 194 20.27 22.65 -20.21
CA SER A 194 21.55 23.36 -20.37
C SER A 194 21.93 23.52 -21.84
N THR A 195 22.71 24.54 -22.16
CA THR A 195 23.24 24.78 -23.53
C THR A 195 24.33 23.78 -23.90
N ASN A 196 24.26 23.19 -25.10
CA ASN A 196 25.31 22.29 -25.64
C ASN A 196 26.36 23.07 -26.46
N LYS A 197 26.02 24.27 -26.94
CA LYS A 197 26.88 25.18 -27.73
C LYS A 197 26.48 26.64 -27.46
N THR A 198 27.35 27.59 -27.84
CA THR A 198 26.94 28.98 -28.05
C THR A 198 25.89 29.02 -29.15
N ILE A 199 24.80 29.76 -28.90
CA ILE A 199 23.63 29.88 -29.78
C ILE A 199 23.98 30.76 -30.97
#